data_AF-A0A6P7G0W0-F1
#
_entry.id   AF-A0A6P7G0W0-F1
#
_cell.length_a   1.000
_cell.length_b   1.000
_cell.length_c   1.000
_cell.angle_alpha   90.00
_cell.angle_beta   90.00
_cell.angle_gamma   90.00
#
_symmetry.space_group_name_H-M   'P 1'
#
loop_
_entity.id
_entity.type
_entity.pdbx_description
1 polymer ?
#
loop_
_entity_poly.entity_id
_entity_poly.type
_entity_poly.pdbx_seq_one_letter_code
_entity_poly.pdbx_strand_id
1 'polypeptide(L)'
;MRQATDLLLFGILLFHKSFYKEAAAQVCGTVPAVCGPDTDEYRTFSGECNNKIYTWYGSIFSAYDNLTSNNDGFGPQNMPRAISGNRLPNARRVRSRCLPDDTMLQLELGISRYSTGYLQFMAHDMSSAFFASKYISPIIINP
;
A
#
# COMPACT_ATOMS: atom_id res chain seq x y z
N MET A 1 20.67 -8.75 -35.63
CA MET A 1 20.59 -8.05 -34.33
C MET A 1 19.17 -7.62 -33.92
N ARG A 2 18.22 -7.35 -34.83
CA ARG A 2 16.84 -6.96 -34.47
C ARG A 2 15.96 -8.07 -33.85
N GLN A 3 16.15 -9.33 -34.24
CA GLN A 3 15.34 -10.45 -33.70
C GLN A 3 15.56 -10.71 -32.21
N ALA A 4 16.78 -10.52 -31.71
CA ALA A 4 17.08 -10.75 -30.29
C ALA A 4 16.46 -9.69 -29.38
N THR A 5 16.40 -8.43 -29.83
CA THR A 5 15.74 -7.33 -29.10
C THR A 5 14.22 -7.48 -29.07
N ASP A 6 13.62 -7.98 -30.16
CA ASP A 6 12.17 -8.16 -30.24
C ASP A 6 11.69 -9.31 -29.33
N LEU A 7 12.47 -10.40 -29.23
CA LEU A 7 12.19 -11.50 -28.30
C LEU A 7 12.35 -11.09 -26.84
N LEU A 8 13.31 -10.21 -26.53
CA LEU A 8 13.51 -9.66 -25.19
C LEU A 8 12.35 -8.75 -24.78
N LEU A 9 11.89 -7.88 -25.69
CA LEU A 9 10.70 -7.05 -25.44
C LEU A 9 9.43 -7.88 -25.31
N PHE A 10 9.24 -8.91 -26.14
CA PHE A 10 8.09 -9.81 -26.04
C PHE A 10 8.11 -10.59 -24.72
N GLY A 11 9.29 -11.06 -24.29
CA GLY A 11 9.49 -11.71 -22.99
C GLY A 11 9.15 -10.79 -21.81
N ILE A 12 9.62 -9.54 -21.82
CA ILE A 12 9.32 -8.53 -20.79
C ILE A 12 7.82 -8.20 -20.77
N LEU A 13 7.18 -8.03 -21.94
CA LEU A 13 5.75 -7.72 -22.04
C LEU A 13 4.85 -8.87 -21.58
N LEU A 14 5.24 -10.11 -21.87
CA LEU A 14 4.52 -11.30 -21.40
C LEU A 14 4.70 -11.50 -19.89
N PHE A 15 5.91 -11.30 -19.36
CA PHE A 15 6.16 -11.32 -17.91
C PHE A 15 5.31 -10.28 -17.18
N HIS A 16 5.26 -9.05 -17.68
CA HIS A 16 4.44 -7.99 -17.08
C HIS A 16 2.95 -8.35 -17.11
N LYS A 17 2.42 -8.81 -18.26
CA LYS A 17 0.99 -9.15 -18.37
C LYS A 17 0.57 -10.33 -17.48
N SER A 18 1.44 -11.32 -17.26
CA SER A 18 1.16 -12.44 -16.37
C SER A 18 1.09 -11.97 -14.91
N PHE A 19 2.07 -11.18 -14.48
CA PHE A 19 2.11 -10.62 -13.12
C PHE A 19 0.91 -9.71 -12.82
N TYR A 20 0.46 -8.88 -13.78
CA TYR A 20 -0.69 -8.00 -13.58
C TYR A 20 -2.02 -8.74 -13.42
N LYS A 21 -2.18 -9.92 -14.03
CA LYS A 21 -3.42 -10.71 -13.90
C LYS A 21 -3.48 -11.44 -12.55
N GLU A 22 -2.37 -11.93 -12.04
CA GLU A 22 -2.30 -12.54 -10.71
C GLU A 22 -2.44 -11.50 -9.59
N ALA A 23 -1.81 -10.32 -9.72
CA ALA A 23 -1.92 -9.25 -8.73
C ALA A 23 -3.36 -8.71 -8.54
N ALA A 24 -4.21 -8.78 -9.57
CA ALA A 24 -5.61 -8.36 -9.47
C ALA A 24 -6.55 -9.46 -8.95
N ALA A 25 -6.18 -10.73 -9.10
CA ALA A 25 -6.93 -11.86 -8.56
C ALA A 25 -6.57 -12.19 -7.10
N GLN A 26 -5.42 -11.69 -6.63
CA GLN A 26 -4.83 -11.99 -5.32
C GLN A 26 -4.98 -10.83 -4.32
N VAL A 27 -6.16 -10.19 -4.29
CA VAL A 27 -6.52 -9.27 -3.18
C VAL A 27 -7.09 -10.06 -1.99
N CYS A 28 -7.46 -11.32 -2.22
CA CYS A 28 -7.79 -12.28 -1.18
C CYS A 28 -6.78 -13.42 -1.30
N GLY A 29 -5.74 -13.43 -0.45
CA GLY A 29 -4.80 -14.54 -0.38
C GLY A 29 -5.53 -15.88 -0.25
N THR A 30 -5.03 -16.93 -0.90
CA THR A 30 -5.57 -18.28 -0.77
C THR A 30 -5.23 -18.79 0.63
N VAL A 31 -6.17 -18.62 1.57
CA VAL A 31 -5.98 -19.01 2.96
C VAL A 31 -5.79 -20.54 3.05
N PRO A 32 -4.68 -21.04 3.62
CA PRO A 32 -4.51 -22.48 3.80
C PRO A 32 -5.55 -23.01 4.79
N ALA A 33 -6.24 -24.08 4.38
CA ALA A 33 -7.26 -24.73 5.21
C ALA A 33 -6.66 -25.44 6.44
N VAL A 34 -5.40 -25.88 6.34
CA VAL A 34 -4.66 -26.55 7.41
C VAL A 34 -3.20 -26.07 7.37
N CYS A 35 -2.62 -25.82 8.53
CA CYS A 35 -1.21 -25.46 8.65
C CYS A 35 -0.33 -26.70 8.60
N GLY A 36 0.72 -26.67 7.77
CA GLY A 36 1.70 -27.75 7.66
C GLY A 36 2.65 -27.81 8.87
N PRO A 37 3.32 -28.96 9.10
CA PRO A 37 4.22 -29.15 10.24
C PRO A 37 5.41 -28.18 10.23
N ASP A 38 5.88 -27.76 9.05
CA ASP A 38 7.01 -26.80 8.92
C ASP A 38 6.69 -25.43 9.53
N THR A 39 5.40 -25.09 9.67
CA THR A 39 4.93 -23.84 10.28
C THR A 39 4.95 -23.84 11.82
N ASP A 40 5.36 -24.95 12.43
CA ASP A 40 5.52 -25.03 13.89
C ASP A 40 6.90 -24.54 14.35
N GLU A 41 7.91 -24.60 13.46
CA GLU A 41 9.28 -24.19 13.76
C GLU A 41 9.66 -22.87 13.08
N TYR A 42 9.19 -22.65 11.84
CA TYR A 42 9.57 -21.49 11.03
C TYR A 42 8.38 -20.66 10.56
N ARG A 43 8.62 -19.35 10.37
CA ARG A 43 7.65 -18.46 9.75
C ARG A 43 7.53 -18.76 8.26
N THR A 44 6.31 -18.72 7.75
CA THR A 44 6.06 -18.74 6.31
C THR A 44 6.49 -17.40 5.70
N PHE A 45 6.91 -17.43 4.43
CA PHE A 45 7.23 -16.21 3.68
C PHE A 45 6.03 -15.28 3.53
N SER A 46 4.83 -15.86 3.44
CA SER A 46 3.57 -15.13 3.28
C SER A 46 2.94 -14.66 4.60
N GLY A 47 3.46 -15.06 5.76
CA GLY A 47 2.88 -14.73 7.07
C GLY A 47 1.68 -15.60 7.49
N GLU A 48 1.21 -16.50 6.61
CA GLU A 48 0.16 -17.46 6.90
C GLU A 48 0.55 -18.41 8.05
N CYS A 49 -0.45 -18.92 8.77
CA CYS A 49 -0.29 -19.87 9.87
C CYS A 49 0.48 -19.38 11.10
N ASN A 50 0.83 -18.08 11.17
CA ASN A 50 1.31 -17.45 12.40
C ASN A 50 0.23 -17.48 13.49
N ASN A 51 -1.04 -17.36 13.11
CA ASN A 51 -2.19 -17.62 13.98
C ASN A 51 -2.85 -18.95 13.58
N LYS A 52 -2.88 -19.93 14.49
CA LYS A 52 -3.40 -21.28 14.21
C LYS A 52 -4.94 -21.36 14.18
N ILE A 53 -5.64 -20.35 14.70
CA ILE A 53 -7.11 -20.24 14.67
C ILE A 53 -7.55 -19.52 13.40
N TYR A 54 -6.92 -18.38 13.09
CA TYR A 54 -7.18 -17.58 11.91
C TYR A 54 -5.95 -17.54 11.04
N THR A 55 -5.78 -18.55 10.19
CA THR A 55 -4.54 -18.83 9.45
C THR A 55 -4.10 -17.72 8.49
N TRP A 56 -4.99 -16.78 8.16
CA TRP A 56 -4.73 -15.63 7.30
C TRP A 56 -4.37 -14.33 8.03
N TYR A 57 -4.46 -14.28 9.36
CA TYR A 57 -4.21 -13.03 10.09
C TYR A 57 -2.75 -12.59 9.94
N GLY A 58 -2.57 -11.39 9.38
CA GLY A 58 -1.25 -10.80 9.13
C GLY A 58 -0.52 -11.41 7.92
N SER A 59 -1.20 -12.18 7.07
CA SER A 59 -0.60 -12.62 5.81
C SER A 59 -0.42 -11.46 4.84
N ILE A 60 0.61 -11.50 4.01
CA ILE A 60 0.79 -10.53 2.91
C ILE A 60 -0.39 -10.56 1.93
N PHE A 61 -0.57 -9.48 1.17
CA PHE A 61 -1.67 -9.33 0.19
C PHE A 61 -3.09 -9.48 0.78
N SER A 62 -3.25 -9.34 2.10
CA SER A 62 -4.56 -9.18 2.73
C SER A 62 -5.00 -7.72 2.76
N ALA A 63 -6.29 -7.48 2.95
CA ALA A 63 -6.80 -6.15 3.27
C ALA A 63 -6.27 -5.66 4.63
N TYR A 64 -6.14 -4.34 4.78
CA TYR A 64 -5.91 -3.74 6.09
C TYR A 64 -7.17 -3.83 6.96
N ASP A 65 -6.97 -4.07 8.25
CA ASP A 65 -8.05 -4.00 9.22
C ASP A 65 -8.48 -2.55 9.44
N ASN A 66 -9.80 -2.33 9.45
CA ASN A 66 -10.37 -1.02 9.75
C ASN A 66 -10.63 -0.90 11.25
N LEU A 67 -9.86 -0.05 11.94
CA LEU A 67 -10.09 0.25 13.37
C LEU A 67 -11.37 1.07 13.59
N THR A 68 -11.84 1.76 12.55
CA THR A 68 -13.06 2.58 12.55
C THR A 68 -13.86 2.34 11.28
N SER A 69 -15.17 2.60 11.31
CA SER A 69 -15.99 2.56 10.09
C SER A 69 -15.41 3.49 9.02
N ASN A 70 -15.31 3.01 7.78
CA ASN A 70 -14.78 3.81 6.68
C ASN A 70 -15.68 5.02 6.38
N ASN A 71 -15.05 6.18 6.18
CA ASN A 71 -15.75 7.40 5.76
C ASN A 71 -15.73 7.53 4.24
N ASP A 72 -16.49 6.67 3.56
CA ASP A 72 -16.46 6.55 2.10
C ASP A 72 -17.36 7.60 1.38
N GLY A 73 -17.73 8.70 2.05
CA GLY A 73 -18.69 9.65 1.47
C GLY A 73 -20.01 8.97 1.05
N PHE A 74 -20.48 9.22 -0.17
CA PHE A 74 -21.72 8.65 -0.72
C PHE A 74 -21.58 7.21 -1.27
N GLY A 75 -20.52 6.49 -0.90
CA GLY A 75 -20.31 5.09 -1.27
C GLY A 75 -18.84 4.78 -1.56
N PRO A 76 -18.44 3.49 -1.59
CA PRO A 76 -17.05 3.00 -1.50
C PRO A 76 -16.06 3.49 -2.58
N GLN A 77 -16.50 4.30 -3.54
CA GLN A 77 -15.67 4.88 -4.61
C GLN A 77 -15.60 6.42 -4.56
N ASN A 78 -16.25 7.05 -3.58
CA ASN A 78 -16.30 8.51 -3.49
C ASN A 78 -15.25 9.03 -2.50
N MET A 79 -14.65 10.17 -2.82
CA MET A 79 -13.82 10.88 -1.86
C MET A 79 -14.64 11.28 -0.63
N PRO A 80 -14.06 11.20 0.58
CA PRO A 80 -14.73 11.62 1.81
C PRO A 80 -15.19 13.08 1.74
N ARG A 81 -16.26 13.39 2.49
CA ARG A 81 -16.74 14.75 2.70
C ARG A 81 -16.44 15.20 4.11
N ALA A 82 -16.43 16.52 4.31
CA ALA A 82 -16.41 17.09 5.65
C ALA A 82 -17.68 16.71 6.41
N ILE A 83 -17.63 16.74 7.75
CA ILE A 83 -18.80 16.53 8.63
C ILE A 83 -19.95 17.49 8.27
N SER A 84 -19.62 18.68 7.77
CA SER A 84 -20.59 19.67 7.28
C SER A 84 -21.23 19.34 5.92
N GLY A 85 -20.84 18.23 5.26
CA GLY A 85 -21.28 17.86 3.91
C GLY A 85 -20.50 18.53 2.77
N ASN A 86 -19.66 19.53 3.08
CA ASN A 86 -18.84 20.23 2.10
C ASN A 86 -17.72 19.35 1.52
N ARG A 87 -17.22 19.72 0.34
CA ARG A 87 -16.04 19.08 -0.27
C ARG A 87 -14.80 19.35 0.58
N LEU A 88 -13.91 18.36 0.68
CA LEU A 88 -12.62 18.54 1.33
C LEU A 88 -11.76 19.57 0.57
N PRO A 89 -10.92 20.35 1.28
CA PRO A 89 -10.01 21.28 0.63
C PRO A 89 -8.99 20.54 -0.24
N ASN A 90 -8.53 21.21 -1.29
CA ASN A 90 -7.45 20.69 -2.12
C ASN A 90 -6.19 20.43 -1.26
N ALA A 91 -5.63 19.21 -1.34
CA ALA A 91 -4.49 18.79 -0.52
C ALA A 91 -3.24 19.69 -0.70
N ARG A 92 -2.97 20.16 -1.93
CA ARG A 92 -1.86 21.09 -2.20
C ARG A 92 -2.08 22.43 -1.51
N ARG A 93 -3.32 22.92 -1.49
CA ARG A 93 -3.70 24.16 -0.77
C ARG A 93 -3.56 24.01 0.73
N VAL A 94 -3.90 22.85 1.31
CA VAL A 94 -3.68 22.57 2.73
C VAL A 94 -2.18 22.57 3.03
N ARG A 95 -1.39 21.83 2.23
CA ARG A 95 0.07 21.81 2.36
C ARG A 95 0.65 23.22 2.35
N SER A 96 0.37 24.01 1.30
CA SER A 96 1.02 25.32 1.14
C SER A 96 0.62 26.35 2.20
N ARG A 97 -0.57 26.24 2.80
CA ARG A 97 -1.06 27.18 3.82
C ARG A 97 -0.74 26.75 5.25
N CYS A 98 -0.82 25.47 5.55
CA CYS A 98 -0.70 24.95 6.92
C CYS A 98 0.68 24.38 7.23
N LEU A 99 1.41 23.93 6.21
CA LEU A 99 2.77 23.38 6.31
C LEU A 99 3.68 24.16 5.36
N PRO A 100 3.90 25.47 5.60
CA PRO A 100 4.81 26.26 4.79
C PRO A 100 6.22 25.69 4.93
N ASP A 101 6.99 25.75 3.85
CA ASP A 101 8.41 25.40 3.94
C ASP A 101 9.10 26.47 4.77
N ASP A 102 9.70 26.07 5.87
CA ASP A 102 10.67 26.87 6.59
C ASP A 102 12.06 26.28 6.32
N THR A 103 13.02 27.12 5.98
CA THR A 103 14.42 26.72 5.78
C THR A 103 15.16 26.50 7.10
N MET A 104 14.52 26.79 8.23
CA MET A 104 15.10 26.59 9.54
C MET A 104 15.27 25.10 9.85
N LEU A 105 16.51 24.69 10.08
CA LEU A 105 16.82 23.35 10.60
C LEU A 105 16.25 23.25 12.02
N GLN A 106 15.09 22.60 12.16
CA GLN A 106 14.59 22.18 13.46
C GLN A 106 15.38 20.96 13.91
N LEU A 107 16.49 21.19 14.62
CA LEU A 107 17.24 20.12 15.26
C LEU A 107 16.50 19.70 16.53
N GLU A 108 15.89 18.53 16.49
CA GLU A 108 15.27 17.96 17.68
C GLU A 108 16.38 17.36 18.56
N LEU A 109 16.69 18.06 19.65
CA LEU A 109 17.72 17.64 20.60
C LEU A 109 17.32 16.28 21.20
N GLY A 110 18.16 15.27 20.99
CA GLY A 110 17.94 13.91 21.49
C GLY A 110 17.47 12.90 20.45
N ILE A 111 17.23 13.32 19.20
CA ILE A 111 16.89 12.41 18.10
C ILE A 111 18.06 12.33 17.11
N SER A 112 18.67 11.14 17.02
CA SER A 112 19.70 10.88 16.00
C SER A 112 19.07 10.82 14.60
N ARG A 113 19.77 11.30 13.57
CA ARG A 113 19.34 11.14 12.15
C ARG A 113 19.12 9.68 11.74
N TYR A 114 19.72 8.73 12.47
CA TYR A 114 19.46 7.30 12.28
C TYR A 114 17.99 6.94 12.50
N SER A 115 17.28 7.64 13.40
CA SER A 115 15.89 7.35 13.73
C SER A 115 14.97 7.43 12.50
N THR A 116 15.10 8.47 11.68
CA THR A 116 14.24 8.64 10.49
C THR A 116 14.41 7.48 9.51
N GLY A 117 15.65 7.10 9.22
CA GLY A 117 15.93 6.00 8.29
C GLY A 117 15.47 4.65 8.84
N TYR A 118 15.71 4.40 10.13
CA TYR A 118 15.26 3.18 10.79
C TYR A 118 13.73 3.08 10.84
N LEU A 119 13.03 4.17 11.14
CA LEU A 119 11.57 4.19 11.17
C LEU A 119 10.97 3.96 9.78
N GLN A 120 11.59 4.47 8.72
CA GLN A 120 11.17 4.16 7.35
C GLN A 120 11.37 2.67 7.02
N PHE A 121 12.49 2.09 7.41
CA PHE A 121 12.75 0.65 7.23
C PHE A 121 11.67 -0.20 7.92
N MET A 122 11.37 0.11 9.19
CA MET A 122 10.33 -0.60 9.95
C MET A 122 8.94 -0.43 9.31
N ALA A 123 8.60 0.77 8.85
CA ALA A 123 7.32 1.02 8.18
C ALA A 123 7.16 0.20 6.89
N HIS A 124 8.25 0.01 6.14
CA HIS A 124 8.28 -0.81 4.92
C HIS A 124 8.26 -2.31 5.20
N ASP A 125 8.73 -2.76 6.36
CA ASP A 125 8.61 -4.16 6.79
C ASP A 125 7.17 -4.50 7.21
N MET A 126 6.49 -3.55 7.86
CA MET A 126 5.14 -3.78 8.37
C MET A 126 4.05 -3.68 7.31
N SER A 127 4.23 -2.85 6.29
CA SER A 127 3.10 -2.45 5.45
C SER A 127 3.50 -1.98 4.05
N SER A 128 2.71 -2.36 3.06
CA SER A 128 2.81 -1.84 1.69
C SER A 128 1.43 -1.85 1.05
N ALA A 129 1.01 -0.70 0.52
CA ALA A 129 -0.21 -0.58 -0.25
C ALA A 129 0.10 -0.52 -1.74
N PHE A 130 -0.36 -1.52 -2.50
CA PHE A 130 -0.26 -1.51 -3.96
C PHE A 130 -1.40 -0.66 -4.54
N PHE A 131 -1.06 0.50 -5.09
CA PHE A 131 -2.03 1.34 -5.78
C PHE A 131 -2.25 0.83 -7.21
N ALA A 132 -3.38 0.16 -7.46
CA ALA A 132 -3.82 -0.07 -8.81
C ALA A 132 -4.22 1.28 -9.45
N SER A 133 -3.47 1.69 -10.47
CA SER A 133 -3.67 2.95 -11.23
C SER A 133 -5.09 3.18 -11.75
N LYS A 134 -5.95 2.15 -11.76
CA LYS A 134 -7.33 2.20 -12.25
C LYS A 134 -8.27 3.12 -11.45
N TYR A 135 -7.87 3.54 -10.25
CA TYR A 135 -8.69 4.40 -9.36
C TYR A 135 -8.05 5.74 -9.00
N ILE A 136 -6.97 6.13 -9.69
CA ILE A 136 -6.50 7.51 -9.64
C ILE A 136 -7.52 8.33 -10.44
N SER A 137 -8.53 8.86 -9.75
CA SER A 137 -9.28 9.99 -10.28
C SER A 137 -8.24 11.03 -10.72
N PRO A 138 -8.21 11.48 -11.99
CA PRO A 138 -7.36 12.60 -12.33
C PRO A 138 -7.73 13.72 -11.37
N ILE A 139 -6.75 14.21 -10.61
CA ILE A 139 -6.88 15.46 -9.89
C ILE A 139 -7.08 16.48 -11.01
N ILE A 140 -8.34 16.79 -11.33
CA ILE A 140 -8.69 17.89 -12.22
C ILE A 140 -8.29 19.14 -11.45
N ILE A 141 -7.04 19.57 -11.68
CA ILE A 141 -6.59 20.91 -11.37
C ILE A 141 -7.31 21.78 -12.42
N ASN A 142 -8.51 22.25 -12.09
CA ASN A 142 -9.04 23.40 -12.82
C ASN A 142 -8.13 24.60 -12.47
N PRO A 143 -7.69 25.36 -13.49
CA PRO A 143 -6.81 26.51 -13.32
C PRO A 143 -7.43 27.59 -12.41
#